data_AF-A0A925NYF2-F1
#
_entry.id   AF-A0A925NYF2-F1
#
_cell.length_a   1.000
_cell.length_b   1.000
_cell.length_c   1.000
_cell.angle_alpha   90.00
_cell.angle_beta   90.00
_cell.angle_gamma   90.00
#
_symmetry.space_group_name_H-M   'P 1'
#
loop_
_entity.id
_entity.type
_entity.pdbx_description
1 polymer ?
#
loop_
_entity_poly.entity_id
_entity_poly.type
_entity_poly.pdbx_seq_one_letter_code
_entity_poly.pdbx_strand_id
1 'polypeptide(L)' 'MIRVAIIIGSTRPGRNGEAVGKWVYELARKRTDAEYELVDLLD' A
#
# COMPACT_ATOMS: atom_id res chain seq x y z
N MET A 1 14.81 1.57 12.92
CA MET A 1 13.47 1.02 12.60
C MET A 1 13.22 1.24 11.13
N ILE A 2 12.89 0.19 10.38
CA ILE A 2 12.68 0.29 8.92
C ILE A 2 11.24 0.73 8.68
N ARG A 3 11.06 1.75 7.83
CA ARG A 3 9.76 2.24 7.40
C ARG A 3 9.62 2.02 5.90
N VAL A 4 8.50 1.44 5.48
CA VAL A 4 8.24 1.08 4.07
C VAL A 4 6.90 1.66 3.64
N ALA A 5 6.92 2.48 2.60
CA ALA A 5 5.71 2.97 1.95
C ALA A 5 5.31 2.07 0.77
N ILE A 6 4.05 1.69 0.71
CA ILE A 6 3.41 1.03 -0.42
C ILE A 6 2.66 2.11 -1.19
N ILE A 7 3.08 2.42 -2.41
CA ILE A 7 2.52 3.55 -3.19
C ILE A 7 1.66 3.02 -4.34
N ILE A 8 0.39 3.41 -4.38
CA ILE A 8 -0.51 3.15 -5.51
C ILE A 8 -0.38 4.28 -6.52
N GLY A 9 0.43 4.05 -7.56
CA GLY A 9 0.76 5.09 -8.56
C GLY A 9 -0.30 5.36 -9.63
N SER A 10 -1.27 4.45 -9.83
CA SER A 10 -2.32 4.64 -10.83
C SER A 10 -3.44 5.50 -10.28
N THR A 11 -3.84 6.57 -10.98
CA THR A 11 -4.99 7.42 -10.65
C THR A 11 -6.16 7.27 -11.65
N ARG A 12 -6.09 6.24 -12.52
CA ARG A 12 -7.10 6.02 -13.56
C ARG A 12 -8.43 5.53 -12.95
N PRO A 13 -9.59 5.91 -13.50
CA PRO A 13 -10.88 5.29 -13.17
C PRO A 13 -10.84 3.77 -13.41
N GLY A 14 -11.47 3.00 -12.51
CA GLY A 14 -11.51 1.53 -12.63
C GLY A 14 -10.16 0.84 -12.41
N ARG A 15 -9.21 1.50 -11.73
CA ARG A 15 -7.89 0.92 -11.42
C ARG A 15 -7.98 -0.28 -10.48
N ASN A 16 -7.22 -1.32 -10.79
CA ASN A 16 -7.02 -2.45 -9.89
C ASN A 16 -6.00 -2.16 -8.77
N GLY A 17 -5.29 -1.04 -8.87
CA GLY A 17 -4.22 -0.66 -7.94
C GLY A 17 -4.69 -0.54 -6.49
N GLU A 18 -5.91 -0.04 -6.27
CA GLU A 18 -6.49 0.08 -4.92
C GLU A 18 -6.65 -1.29 -4.25
N ALA A 19 -7.27 -2.25 -4.95
CA ALA A 19 -7.50 -3.59 -4.43
C ALA A 19 -6.18 -4.33 -4.13
N VAL A 20 -5.21 -4.24 -5.05
CA VAL A 20 -3.89 -4.87 -4.87
C VAL A 20 -3.10 -4.19 -3.76
N GLY A 21 -3.09 -2.85 -3.69
CA GLY A 21 -2.37 -2.09 -2.66
C GLY A 21 -2.88 -2.39 -1.26
N LYS A 22 -4.21 -2.42 -1.07
CA LYS A 22 -4.84 -2.82 0.20
C LYS A 22 -4.48 -4.25 0.58
N TRP A 23 -4.54 -5.19 -0.36
CA TRP A 23 -4.14 -6.58 -0.12
C TRP A 23 -2.69 -6.71 0.34
N VAL A 24 -1.75 -6.03 -0.32
CA VAL A 24 -0.32 -6.04 0.06
C VAL A 24 -0.13 -5.43 1.45
N TYR A 25 -0.77 -4.29 1.74
CA TYR A 25 -0.69 -3.65 3.06
C TYR A 25 -1.20 -4.57 4.19
N GLU A 26 -2.31 -5.27 3.96
CA GLU A 26 -2.87 -6.23 4.91
C GLU A 26 -1.94 -7.40 5.24
N LEU A 27 -1.11 -7.82 4.27
CA LEU A 27 -0.07 -8.82 4.49
C LEU A 27 1.13 -8.21 5.21
N ALA A 28 1.57 -7.02 4.78
CA ALA A 28 2.75 -6.36 5.29
C ALA A 28 2.62 -5.97 6.77
N ARG A 29 1.46 -5.42 7.18
CA ARG A 29 1.20 -4.97 8.56
C ARG A 29 1.24 -6.09 9.61
N LYS A 30 1.23 -7.36 9.20
CA LYS A 30 1.36 -8.52 10.10
C LYS A 30 2.81 -8.79 10.51
N ARG A 31 3.76 -8.21 9.79
CA ARG A 31 5.19 -8.31 10.10
C ARG A 31 5.56 -7.34 11.21
N THR A 32 6.50 -7.75 12.05
CA THR A 32 6.98 -6.96 13.20
C THR A 32 8.38 -6.39 13.00
N ASP A 33 9.02 -6.67 11.86
CA ASP A 33 10.39 -6.24 11.55
C ASP A 33 10.47 -4.89 10.84
N ALA A 34 9.33 -4.32 10.42
CA ALA A 34 9.23 -2.99 9.84
C ALA A 34 7.83 -2.37 10.06
N GLU A 35 7.76 -1.07 9.92
CA GLU A 35 6.50 -0.31 9.87
C GLU A 35 6.10 -0.07 8.42
N TYR A 36 4.80 -0.19 8.15
CA TYR A 36 4.25 -0.10 6.80
C TYR A 36 3.18 0.96 6.72
N GLU A 37 3.15 1.69 5.59
CA GLU A 37 2.15 2.70 5.27
C GLU A 37 1.66 2.47 3.84
N LEU A 38 0.36 2.68 3.61
CA LEU A 38 -0.23 2.65 2.28
C LEU A 38 -0.53 4.09 1.84
N VAL A 39 0.07 4.53 0.74
CA VAL A 39 -0.15 5.83 0.13
C VAL A 39 -0.80 5.62 -1.23
N ASP A 40 -1.91 6.30 -1.45
CA ASP A 40 -2.65 6.23 -2.70
C ASP A 40 -2.59 7.60 -3.38
N LEU A 41 -2.04 7.71 -4.60
CA LEU A 41 -1.90 9.03 -5.24
C LEU A 41 -3.23 9.67 -5.68
N LEU A 42 -4.34 8.95 -5.58
CA LEU A 42 -5.68 9.47 -5.86
C LEU A 42 -6.35 10.10 -4.63
N ASP A 43 -5.79 9.91 -3.43
CA ASP A 43 -6.31 10.38 -2.12
C ASP A 43 -5.21 11.13 -1.33
#